data_AF-A0A1A7KM91-F1
#
_entry.id   AF-A0A1A7KM91-F1
#
_cell.length_a   1.000
_cell.length_b   1.000
_cell.length_c   1.000
_cell.angle_alpha   90.00
_cell.angle_beta   90.00
_cell.angle_gamma   90.00
#
_symmetry.space_group_name_H-M   'P 1'
#
loop_
_entity.id
_entity.type
_entity.pdbx_description
1 polymer ?
#
loop_
_entity_poly.entity_id
_entity_poly.type
_entity_poly.pdbx_seq_one_letter_code
_entity_poly.pdbx_strand_id
1 'polypeptide(L)'
;MKTMRSFLIGIFTICCGSTVTKAQDVYLSIPENNIFNRTEFTSVPTRVMTNPNRTNWDYTFFGLLPIAPTFNSVSGPNFTHSSSSFTLPSSTLLWQLESMGGQLPSVGLSGSLPGFQSFSTSALKWFEPPTTSFGGGFNRGNINFTFKIPASQFAANMYRAGSYSMDITQNYNDFTPRNFKTILVIPSSIRWLTTSLTKYIEISSLNDYRSTGTRVFSLDNAEIAHTVDFNLWAKATSANIQFTSSKGVPGTRSIASIKLGSNGSALTTKALSSSFQNFTPANISVVAGNRNSFSPELYVSPEDFKNNFFEAGTYTFELNFNAISTDNSINSLQNTAVQLKVLPKSEITIPSSGRNVNFNFNTASHYTNGQSQIIPNQIVLSNNESFELYVKSDENYFKKGGLQTDINSNILQIGIDGNSGDTPLSKTPKKILFNGTPVLDRGLDVKYTIPPAGAQSLVGKENTTYSINIYYSFTAI
;
A
#
# COMPACT_ATOMS: atom_id res chain seq x y z
N MET A 1 -50.00 -43.11 58.25
CA MET A 1 -50.03 -43.59 56.85
C MET A 1 -49.93 -42.49 55.77
N LYS A 2 -50.18 -41.19 56.03
CA LYS A 2 -50.06 -40.14 55.00
C LYS A 2 -48.62 -39.63 54.77
N THR A 3 -47.73 -39.72 55.75
CA THR A 3 -46.33 -39.27 55.65
C THR A 3 -45.41 -40.23 54.89
N MET A 4 -45.75 -41.51 54.82
CA MET A 4 -44.93 -42.53 54.15
C MET A 4 -45.14 -42.58 52.62
N ARG A 5 -46.29 -42.10 52.11
CA ARG A 5 -46.56 -41.98 50.67
C ARG A 5 -45.81 -40.81 50.01
N SER A 6 -45.62 -39.69 50.72
CA SER A 6 -44.87 -38.54 50.20
C SER A 6 -43.35 -38.81 50.11
N PHE A 7 -42.82 -39.65 51.00
CA PHE A 7 -41.40 -40.04 50.99
C PHE A 7 -41.06 -40.97 49.81
N LEU A 8 -41.96 -41.89 49.46
CA LEU A 8 -41.77 -42.81 48.33
C LEU A 8 -41.97 -42.14 46.95
N ILE A 9 -42.82 -41.11 46.85
CA ILE A 9 -42.98 -40.32 45.61
C ILE A 9 -41.77 -39.40 45.40
N GLY A 10 -41.22 -38.80 46.46
CA GLY A 10 -40.01 -37.97 46.38
C GLY A 10 -38.75 -38.72 45.93
N ILE A 11 -38.59 -40.00 46.34
CA ILE A 11 -37.47 -40.83 45.91
C ILE A 11 -37.64 -41.30 44.45
N PHE A 12 -38.87 -41.56 43.98
CA PHE A 12 -39.09 -41.94 42.57
C PHE A 12 -38.89 -40.79 41.59
N THR A 13 -39.16 -39.53 41.99
CA THR A 13 -38.92 -38.36 41.11
C THR A 13 -37.45 -37.93 41.10
N ILE A 14 -36.68 -38.23 42.15
CA ILE A 14 -35.23 -37.92 42.22
C ILE A 14 -34.38 -39.00 41.53
N CYS A 15 -34.86 -40.25 41.42
CA CYS A 15 -34.14 -41.33 40.73
C CYS A 15 -34.52 -41.54 39.25
N CYS A 16 -35.50 -40.80 38.72
CA CYS A 16 -35.89 -40.82 37.30
C CYS A 16 -35.76 -39.44 36.64
N GLY A 17 -34.83 -38.61 37.12
CA GLY A 17 -34.29 -37.52 36.32
C GLY A 17 -33.55 -38.13 35.14
N SER A 18 -34.25 -38.30 34.02
CA SER A 18 -33.61 -38.47 32.72
C SER A 18 -32.66 -37.28 32.59
N THR A 19 -31.37 -37.52 32.76
CA THR A 19 -30.35 -36.59 32.31
C THR A 19 -30.56 -36.49 30.83
N VAL A 20 -31.31 -35.48 30.40
CA VAL A 20 -31.26 -34.99 29.03
C VAL A 20 -29.83 -34.49 28.90
N THR A 21 -28.93 -35.38 28.52
CA THR A 21 -27.56 -35.04 28.16
C THR A 21 -27.71 -34.01 27.05
N LYS A 22 -27.50 -32.73 27.37
CA LYS A 22 -27.49 -31.67 26.35
C LYS A 22 -26.55 -32.12 25.25
N ALA A 23 -26.98 -31.96 23.99
CA ALA A 23 -26.16 -32.25 22.84
C ALA A 23 -24.81 -31.54 23.00
N GLN A 24 -23.71 -32.30 22.88
CA GLN A 24 -22.38 -31.73 22.83
C GLN A 24 -22.21 -31.11 21.43
N ASP A 25 -22.47 -29.82 21.33
CA ASP A 25 -22.16 -29.05 20.12
C ASP A 25 -20.63 -28.99 19.92
N VAL A 26 -20.22 -29.06 18.66
CA VAL A 26 -18.83 -29.05 18.23
C VAL A 26 -18.43 -27.62 17.89
N TYR A 27 -17.55 -27.02 18.68
CA TYR A 27 -17.03 -25.66 18.45
C TYR A 27 -15.63 -25.72 17.83
N LEU A 28 -15.48 -25.10 16.66
CA LEU A 28 -14.22 -25.00 15.93
C LEU A 28 -13.83 -23.53 15.78
N SER A 29 -12.91 -23.07 16.64
CA SER A 29 -12.31 -21.74 16.54
C SER A 29 -11.29 -21.72 15.42
N ILE A 30 -11.58 -20.98 14.35
CA ILE A 30 -10.70 -20.90 13.18
C ILE A 30 -9.68 -19.78 13.41
N PRO A 31 -8.36 -20.07 13.43
CA PRO A 31 -7.36 -19.04 13.64
C PRO A 31 -7.37 -18.02 12.50
N GLU A 32 -7.19 -16.74 12.85
CA GLU A 32 -7.09 -15.65 11.86
C GLU A 32 -6.00 -15.91 10.82
N ASN A 33 -4.91 -16.55 11.22
CA ASN A 33 -3.79 -16.84 10.33
C ASN A 33 -4.19 -17.80 9.20
N ASN A 34 -5.06 -18.77 9.47
CA ASN A 34 -5.57 -19.68 8.45
C ASN A 34 -6.42 -18.96 7.42
N ILE A 35 -7.29 -18.05 7.88
CA ILE A 35 -8.15 -17.24 7.02
C ILE A 35 -7.30 -16.30 6.17
N PHE A 36 -6.44 -15.51 6.83
CA PHE A 36 -5.68 -14.46 6.19
C PHE A 36 -4.59 -15.00 5.28
N ASN A 37 -3.85 -16.03 5.69
CA ASN A 37 -2.81 -16.63 4.85
C ASN A 37 -3.35 -17.72 3.93
N ARG A 38 -4.65 -18.02 4.00
CA ARG A 38 -5.33 -19.06 3.21
C ARG A 38 -4.66 -20.42 3.37
N THR A 39 -4.22 -20.72 4.59
CA THR A 39 -3.57 -21.99 4.92
C THR A 39 -4.59 -22.96 5.48
N GLU A 40 -4.44 -24.24 5.11
CA GLU A 40 -5.32 -25.31 5.59
C GLU A 40 -5.43 -25.31 7.12
N PHE A 41 -6.65 -25.44 7.62
CA PHE A 41 -6.93 -25.65 9.04
C PHE A 41 -7.32 -27.12 9.24
N THR A 42 -6.71 -27.77 10.22
CA THR A 42 -7.08 -29.11 10.67
C THR A 42 -7.27 -29.06 12.19
N SER A 43 -8.44 -29.48 12.67
CA SER A 43 -8.73 -29.53 14.10
C SER A 43 -7.95 -30.66 14.77
N VAL A 44 -7.78 -30.57 16.08
CA VAL A 44 -7.47 -31.75 16.88
C VAL A 44 -8.65 -32.73 16.84
N PRO A 45 -8.43 -34.04 17.09
CA PRO A 45 -9.50 -35.00 17.25
C PRO A 45 -10.54 -34.51 18.26
N THR A 46 -11.75 -34.29 17.79
CA THR A 46 -12.82 -33.66 18.56
C THR A 46 -13.88 -34.70 18.89
N ARG A 47 -14.18 -34.85 20.18
CA ARG A 47 -15.24 -35.73 20.66
C ARG A 47 -16.58 -35.21 20.19
N VAL A 48 -17.25 -36.00 19.34
CA VAL A 48 -18.59 -35.68 18.83
C VAL A 48 -19.66 -36.48 19.56
N MET A 49 -19.38 -37.77 19.80
CA MET A 49 -20.34 -38.67 20.45
C MET A 49 -19.70 -39.49 21.55
N THR A 50 -20.57 -40.02 22.40
CA THR A 50 -20.22 -40.91 23.50
C THR A 50 -21.03 -42.20 23.38
N ASN A 51 -20.38 -43.33 23.59
CA ASN A 51 -21.05 -44.61 23.82
C ASN A 51 -20.47 -45.28 25.05
N PRO A 52 -21.11 -45.07 26.21
CA PRO A 52 -20.68 -45.69 27.43
C PRO A 52 -21.08 -47.17 27.50
N ASN A 53 -21.92 -47.72 26.62
CA ASN A 53 -22.63 -48.98 26.88
C ASN A 53 -22.27 -50.16 25.96
N ARG A 54 -21.52 -49.98 24.86
CA ARG A 54 -21.07 -51.08 23.98
C ARG A 54 -19.57 -51.29 23.96
N THR A 55 -19.15 -52.56 24.00
CA THR A 55 -17.75 -52.98 23.87
C THR A 55 -17.41 -53.70 22.58
N ASN A 56 -18.38 -54.25 21.84
CA ASN A 56 -18.16 -55.09 20.64
C ASN A 56 -19.32 -54.94 19.64
N TRP A 57 -19.15 -55.55 18.46
CA TRP A 57 -20.20 -55.81 17.47
C TRP A 57 -21.39 -56.54 18.09
N ASP A 58 -22.63 -56.11 17.80
CA ASP A 58 -23.76 -57.04 17.94
C ASP A 58 -23.69 -57.99 16.76
N TYR A 59 -24.05 -59.26 16.97
CA TYR A 59 -24.14 -60.27 15.93
C TYR A 59 -25.59 -60.75 15.81
N THR A 60 -26.03 -61.11 14.60
CA THR A 60 -27.34 -61.74 14.39
C THR A 60 -27.44 -63.06 15.17
N PHE A 61 -28.67 -63.52 15.39
CA PHE A 61 -28.94 -64.85 15.93
C PHE A 61 -28.09 -65.91 15.18
N PHE A 62 -27.27 -66.65 15.95
CA PHE A 62 -26.14 -67.54 15.58
C PHE A 62 -24.72 -66.96 15.49
N GLY A 63 -24.48 -65.67 15.70
CA GLY A 63 -23.11 -65.14 15.81
C GLY A 63 -22.32 -65.09 14.49
N LEU A 64 -22.99 -65.28 13.34
CA LEU A 64 -22.33 -65.45 12.04
C LEU A 64 -22.24 -64.17 11.21
N LEU A 65 -23.10 -63.17 11.45
CA LEU A 65 -23.08 -61.88 10.74
C LEU A 65 -23.13 -60.71 11.73
N PRO A 66 -22.28 -59.69 11.60
CA PRO A 66 -22.38 -58.49 12.42
C PRO A 66 -23.71 -57.76 12.16
N ILE A 67 -24.50 -57.50 13.22
CA ILE A 67 -25.48 -56.42 13.29
C ILE A 67 -24.81 -55.21 13.93
N ALA A 68 -23.80 -54.62 13.31
CA ALA A 68 -23.50 -53.22 13.62
C ALA A 68 -23.87 -52.40 12.40
N PRO A 69 -24.50 -51.24 12.56
CA PRO A 69 -25.00 -50.54 11.41
C PRO A 69 -23.93 -49.67 10.80
N THR A 70 -24.15 -49.43 9.52
CA THR A 70 -23.61 -48.27 8.83
C THR A 70 -23.91 -47.01 9.65
N PHE A 71 -22.86 -46.39 10.18
CA PHE A 71 -22.98 -45.15 10.94
C PHE A 71 -23.08 -43.99 9.97
N ASN A 72 -24.26 -43.36 9.90
CA ASN A 72 -24.55 -42.31 8.94
C ASN A 72 -24.92 -40.99 9.60
N SER A 73 -24.58 -39.89 8.94
CA SER A 73 -25.06 -38.56 9.28
C SER A 73 -25.72 -37.88 8.09
N VAL A 74 -26.73 -37.08 8.39
CA VAL A 74 -27.30 -36.07 7.50
C VAL A 74 -27.06 -34.70 8.12
N SER A 75 -26.87 -33.69 7.30
CA SER A 75 -26.59 -32.33 7.74
C SER A 75 -27.41 -31.30 6.97
N GLY A 76 -27.47 -30.08 7.51
CA GLY A 76 -28.05 -28.94 6.80
C GLY A 76 -27.30 -28.58 5.50
N PRO A 77 -27.94 -27.81 4.59
CA PRO A 77 -27.34 -27.46 3.31
C PRO A 77 -26.19 -26.45 3.42
N ASN A 78 -26.18 -25.59 4.43
CA ASN A 78 -25.17 -24.54 4.63
C ASN A 78 -24.93 -24.27 6.12
N PHE A 79 -23.75 -23.75 6.45
CA PHE A 79 -23.50 -23.14 7.76
C PHE A 79 -24.13 -21.74 7.77
N THR A 80 -25.02 -21.49 8.72
CA THR A 80 -25.75 -20.22 8.81
C THR A 80 -25.17 -19.34 9.91
N HIS A 81 -24.90 -18.07 9.61
CA HIS A 81 -24.39 -17.12 10.59
C HIS A 81 -25.45 -16.81 11.67
N SER A 82 -25.02 -16.71 12.93
CA SER A 82 -25.94 -16.57 14.07
C SER A 82 -26.70 -15.25 14.13
N SER A 83 -26.12 -14.16 13.61
CA SER A 83 -26.68 -12.80 13.68
C SER A 83 -26.88 -12.13 12.32
N SER A 84 -26.75 -12.86 11.21
CA SER A 84 -26.87 -12.27 9.86
C SER A 84 -27.37 -13.29 8.84
N SER A 85 -27.66 -12.83 7.61
CA SER A 85 -28.06 -13.70 6.50
C SER A 85 -26.88 -14.38 5.78
N PHE A 86 -25.64 -14.22 6.26
CA PHE A 86 -24.47 -14.80 5.62
C PHE A 86 -24.41 -16.31 5.84
N THR A 87 -23.96 -17.04 4.82
CA THR A 87 -23.82 -18.50 4.87
C THR A 87 -22.49 -18.94 4.31
N LEU A 88 -21.96 -20.06 4.82
CA LEU A 88 -20.85 -20.79 4.21
C LEU A 88 -21.36 -22.12 3.65
N PRO A 89 -20.92 -22.56 2.46
CA PRO A 89 -21.37 -23.81 1.88
C PRO A 89 -20.98 -25.02 2.73
N SER A 90 -21.74 -26.11 2.61
CA SER A 90 -21.44 -27.38 3.31
C SER A 90 -20.07 -27.98 2.95
N SER A 91 -19.51 -27.57 1.81
CA SER A 91 -18.17 -27.94 1.34
C SER A 91 -17.03 -27.17 1.99
N THR A 92 -17.32 -26.10 2.76
CA THR A 92 -16.29 -25.32 3.47
C THR A 92 -15.55 -26.15 4.51
N LEU A 93 -16.27 -26.99 5.25
CA LEU A 93 -15.70 -27.84 6.29
C LEU A 93 -15.80 -29.30 5.85
N LEU A 94 -14.69 -30.00 5.89
CA LEU A 94 -14.63 -31.44 5.74
C LEU A 94 -14.46 -32.08 7.11
N TRP A 95 -14.90 -33.32 7.24
CA TRP A 95 -14.76 -34.09 8.46
C TRP A 95 -14.50 -35.55 8.14
N GLN A 96 -13.78 -36.22 9.03
CA GLN A 96 -13.37 -37.61 8.92
C GLN A 96 -13.46 -38.27 10.28
N LEU A 97 -13.90 -39.53 10.31
CA LEU A 97 -13.87 -40.35 11.51
C LEU A 97 -12.41 -40.64 11.88
N GLU A 98 -11.99 -40.17 13.05
CA GLU A 98 -10.62 -40.35 13.55
C GLU A 98 -10.50 -41.61 14.40
N SER A 99 -11.44 -41.80 15.33
CA SER A 99 -11.38 -42.93 16.26
C SER A 99 -12.73 -43.26 16.86
N MET A 100 -12.88 -44.54 17.21
CA MET A 100 -13.96 -45.08 18.02
C MET A 100 -13.33 -45.78 19.22
N GLY A 101 -13.59 -45.28 20.43
CA GLY A 101 -12.98 -45.82 21.64
C GLY A 101 -11.46 -45.64 21.74
N GLY A 102 -10.94 -44.56 21.13
CA GLY A 102 -9.52 -44.20 21.20
C GLY A 102 -8.61 -44.89 20.17
N GLN A 103 -9.16 -45.71 19.27
CA GLN A 103 -8.41 -46.27 18.13
C GLN A 103 -9.21 -46.13 16.83
N LEU A 104 -8.51 -46.16 15.70
CA LEU A 104 -9.15 -46.21 14.39
C LEU A 104 -9.93 -47.54 14.25
N PRO A 105 -11.21 -47.51 13.86
CA PRO A 105 -11.99 -48.74 13.71
C PRO A 105 -11.46 -49.58 12.54
N SER A 106 -11.41 -50.90 12.73
CA SER A 106 -11.01 -51.85 11.70
C SER A 106 -12.19 -52.24 10.82
N VAL A 107 -12.01 -52.16 9.50
CA VAL A 107 -13.04 -52.44 8.49
C VAL A 107 -12.95 -53.82 7.85
N GLY A 108 -11.96 -54.64 8.21
CA GLY A 108 -11.77 -55.97 7.58
C GLY A 108 -11.60 -55.89 6.05
N LEU A 109 -11.91 -56.97 5.34
CA LEU A 109 -11.71 -57.08 3.88
C LEU A 109 -12.81 -56.42 3.02
N SER A 110 -14.01 -56.23 3.56
CA SER A 110 -15.18 -55.75 2.80
C SER A 110 -15.87 -54.52 3.41
N GLY A 111 -15.37 -53.99 4.53
CA GLY A 111 -15.88 -52.76 5.12
C GLY A 111 -15.26 -51.51 4.48
N SER A 112 -15.78 -50.35 4.87
CA SER A 112 -15.35 -49.06 4.34
C SER A 112 -15.19 -48.02 5.45
N LEU A 113 -14.06 -47.33 5.43
CA LEU A 113 -13.75 -46.18 6.27
C LEU A 113 -13.36 -45.02 5.35
N PRO A 114 -14.33 -44.17 4.96
CA PRO A 114 -14.06 -43.09 4.02
C PRO A 114 -13.15 -42.02 4.64
N GLY A 115 -12.45 -41.31 3.75
CA GLY A 115 -11.64 -40.15 4.09
C GLY A 115 -12.47 -38.93 4.51
N PHE A 116 -11.84 -37.76 4.43
CA PHE A 116 -12.55 -36.48 4.57
C PHE A 116 -13.71 -36.37 3.57
N GLN A 117 -14.91 -36.12 4.09
CA GLN A 117 -16.09 -35.82 3.29
C GLN A 117 -16.65 -34.46 3.69
N SER A 118 -17.34 -33.79 2.75
CA SER A 118 -18.10 -32.56 3.04
C SER A 118 -19.42 -32.87 3.72
N PHE A 119 -20.01 -31.89 4.37
CA PHE A 119 -21.40 -32.00 4.85
C PHE A 119 -22.38 -32.14 3.67
N SER A 120 -23.42 -32.95 3.87
CA SER A 120 -24.43 -33.30 2.86
C SER A 120 -25.83 -33.43 3.47
N THR A 121 -26.84 -33.03 2.70
CA THR A 121 -28.26 -33.29 3.02
C THR A 121 -28.66 -34.74 2.74
N SER A 122 -27.80 -35.51 2.06
CA SER A 122 -27.93 -36.96 1.89
C SER A 122 -27.14 -37.69 2.96
N ALA A 123 -27.52 -38.95 3.25
CA ALA A 123 -26.83 -39.76 4.25
C ALA A 123 -25.37 -40.03 3.85
N LEU A 124 -24.44 -39.52 4.65
CA LEU A 124 -23.00 -39.82 4.55
C LEU A 124 -22.68 -41.00 5.44
N LYS A 125 -22.02 -42.03 4.90
CA LYS A 125 -21.52 -43.15 5.68
C LYS A 125 -20.14 -42.79 6.24
N TRP A 126 -19.91 -43.07 7.51
CA TRP A 126 -18.62 -42.82 8.20
C TRP A 126 -17.90 -44.09 8.61
N PHE A 127 -18.65 -45.17 8.80
CA PHE A 127 -18.12 -46.49 9.09
C PHE A 127 -19.08 -47.52 8.53
N GLU A 128 -18.56 -48.41 7.67
CA GLU A 128 -19.27 -49.57 7.15
C GLU A 128 -18.52 -50.85 7.57
N PRO A 129 -19.18 -51.75 8.28
CA PRO A 129 -18.62 -53.05 8.64
C PRO A 129 -18.17 -53.93 7.50
N PRO A 130 -17.23 -54.87 7.74
CA PRO A 130 -17.11 -56.03 6.87
C PRO A 130 -18.36 -56.91 6.98
N THR A 131 -18.78 -57.45 5.85
CA THR A 131 -19.89 -58.41 5.72
C THR A 131 -19.60 -59.76 6.39
N THR A 132 -18.33 -60.06 6.69
CA THR A 132 -17.88 -61.26 7.40
C THR A 132 -16.99 -60.87 8.59
N SER A 133 -17.13 -61.59 9.70
CA SER A 133 -16.52 -61.28 11.00
C SER A 133 -14.99 -61.44 11.09
N PHE A 134 -14.33 -61.81 9.99
CA PHE A 134 -12.87 -61.96 9.97
C PHE A 134 -12.19 -60.59 9.83
N GLY A 135 -11.77 -60.02 10.97
CA GLY A 135 -10.79 -58.93 11.04
C GLY A 135 -11.33 -57.51 11.24
N GLY A 136 -12.63 -57.31 11.50
CA GLY A 136 -13.25 -55.99 11.75
C GLY A 136 -13.59 -55.72 13.22
N GLY A 137 -13.60 -54.46 13.66
CA GLY A 137 -13.66 -54.08 15.09
C GLY A 137 -13.84 -52.58 15.34
N PHE A 138 -14.60 -52.20 16.38
CA PHE A 138 -14.48 -50.87 17.01
C PHE A 138 -14.35 -51.03 18.53
N ASN A 139 -13.70 -50.07 19.18
CA ASN A 139 -13.54 -50.10 20.63
C ASN A 139 -14.65 -49.32 21.36
N ARG A 140 -14.92 -49.69 22.62
CA ARG A 140 -15.80 -48.91 23.51
C ARG A 140 -15.26 -47.51 23.72
N GLY A 141 -16.13 -46.52 23.64
CA GLY A 141 -15.85 -45.19 24.17
C GLY A 141 -16.27 -44.06 23.24
N ASN A 142 -15.49 -42.99 23.27
CA ASN A 142 -15.78 -41.77 22.55
C ASN A 142 -15.58 -41.95 21.04
N ILE A 143 -16.45 -41.32 20.25
CA ILE A 143 -16.21 -41.14 18.83
C ILE A 143 -15.63 -39.75 18.62
N ASN A 144 -14.45 -39.72 18.02
CA ASN A 144 -13.78 -38.48 17.67
C ASN A 144 -13.76 -38.29 16.16
N PHE A 145 -13.99 -37.05 15.73
CA PHE A 145 -13.83 -36.61 14.36
C PHE A 145 -12.69 -35.61 14.25
N THR A 146 -11.98 -35.67 13.13
CA THR A 146 -11.05 -34.62 12.72
C THR A 146 -11.75 -33.78 11.67
N PHE A 147 -11.67 -32.46 11.81
CA PHE A 147 -12.28 -31.50 10.90
C PHE A 147 -11.20 -30.74 10.12
N LYS A 148 -11.49 -30.39 8.87
CA LYS A 148 -10.52 -29.73 7.99
C LYS A 148 -11.18 -28.68 7.10
N ILE A 149 -10.58 -27.50 7.01
CA ILE A 149 -10.91 -26.48 6.01
C ILE A 149 -9.74 -26.41 5.03
N PRO A 150 -9.89 -26.92 3.79
CA PRO A 150 -8.86 -26.81 2.77
C PRO A 150 -8.48 -25.36 2.47
N ALA A 151 -7.22 -25.11 2.11
CA ALA A 151 -6.73 -23.78 1.70
C ALA A 151 -7.61 -23.12 0.62
N SER A 152 -8.11 -23.90 -0.35
CA SER A 152 -9.00 -23.42 -1.41
C SER A 152 -10.32 -22.88 -0.89
N GLN A 153 -10.84 -23.40 0.23
CA GLN A 153 -12.06 -22.90 0.85
C GLN A 153 -11.85 -21.53 1.51
N PHE A 154 -10.64 -21.22 2.01
CA PHE A 154 -10.32 -19.88 2.50
C PHE A 154 -10.28 -18.86 1.36
N ALA A 155 -9.76 -19.23 0.19
CA ALA A 155 -9.73 -18.35 -0.98
C ALA A 155 -11.11 -18.13 -1.61
N ALA A 156 -11.97 -19.15 -1.63
CA ALA A 156 -13.25 -19.12 -2.35
C ALA A 156 -14.40 -18.46 -1.59
N ASN A 157 -14.33 -18.41 -0.25
CA ASN A 157 -15.47 -17.96 0.58
C ASN A 157 -15.17 -16.66 1.35
N MET A 158 -16.23 -16.04 1.85
CA MET A 158 -16.20 -14.83 2.66
C MET A 158 -16.41 -15.19 4.13
N TYR A 159 -15.37 -15.11 4.96
CA TYR A 159 -15.46 -15.43 6.39
C TYR A 159 -15.69 -14.16 7.19
N ARG A 160 -16.94 -13.87 7.55
CA ARG A 160 -17.27 -12.74 8.44
C ARG A 160 -17.15 -13.17 9.89
N ALA A 161 -16.72 -12.26 10.75
CA ALA A 161 -16.57 -12.54 12.17
C ALA A 161 -17.90 -12.91 12.82
N GLY A 162 -17.89 -13.93 13.66
CA GLY A 162 -19.07 -14.48 14.32
C GLY A 162 -19.12 -15.99 14.29
N SER A 163 -20.28 -16.55 14.60
CA SER A 163 -20.49 -18.00 14.67
C SER A 163 -21.38 -18.47 13.54
N TYR A 164 -20.92 -19.49 12.79
CA TYR A 164 -21.73 -20.16 11.79
C TYR A 164 -22.06 -21.57 12.26
N SER A 165 -23.35 -21.91 12.31
CA SER A 165 -23.80 -23.23 12.79
C SER A 165 -24.45 -24.05 11.69
N MET A 166 -24.28 -25.37 11.78
CA MET A 166 -24.98 -26.35 10.96
C MET A 166 -25.50 -27.48 11.85
N ASP A 167 -26.78 -27.82 11.69
CA ASP A 167 -27.40 -28.95 12.36
C ASP A 167 -26.98 -30.28 11.72
N ILE A 168 -26.62 -31.24 12.57
CA ILE A 168 -26.26 -32.60 12.19
C ILE A 168 -27.21 -33.57 12.88
N THR A 169 -27.78 -34.48 12.10
CA THR A 169 -28.63 -35.58 12.57
C THR A 169 -27.99 -36.90 12.21
N GLN A 170 -27.96 -37.82 13.16
CA GLN A 170 -27.41 -39.15 12.96
C GLN A 170 -28.47 -40.23 13.14
N ASN A 171 -28.27 -41.35 12.45
CA ASN A 171 -29.25 -42.45 12.41
C ASN A 171 -29.08 -43.46 13.55
N TYR A 172 -28.13 -43.26 14.48
CA TYR A 172 -27.77 -44.29 15.44
C TYR A 172 -28.22 -44.00 16.87
N ASN A 173 -29.04 -44.90 17.42
CA ASN A 173 -29.72 -44.71 18.70
C ASN A 173 -28.83 -44.98 19.93
N ASP A 174 -27.70 -45.68 19.77
CA ASP A 174 -26.82 -46.05 20.89
C ASP A 174 -25.69 -45.04 21.14
N PHE A 175 -25.47 -44.08 20.24
CA PHE A 175 -24.54 -42.96 20.43
C PHE A 175 -25.35 -41.73 20.87
N THR A 176 -24.84 -41.00 21.85
CA THR A 176 -25.40 -39.70 22.25
C THR A 176 -24.37 -38.58 22.09
N PRO A 177 -24.78 -37.40 21.59
CA PRO A 177 -26.15 -37.04 21.17
C PRO A 177 -26.50 -37.50 19.74
N ARG A 178 -27.80 -37.72 19.48
CA ARG A 178 -28.32 -38.06 18.13
C ARG A 178 -28.31 -36.86 17.18
N ASN A 179 -28.52 -35.67 17.74
CA ASN A 179 -28.51 -34.39 17.04
C ASN A 179 -27.54 -33.46 17.75
N PHE A 180 -26.73 -32.73 17.01
CA PHE A 180 -25.82 -31.72 17.53
C PHE A 180 -25.54 -30.66 16.46
N LYS A 181 -24.93 -29.56 16.86
CA LYS A 181 -24.47 -28.53 15.92
C LYS A 181 -22.96 -28.60 15.74
N THR A 182 -22.51 -28.41 14.50
CA THR A 182 -21.12 -28.02 14.22
C THR A 182 -21.07 -26.51 14.05
N ILE A 183 -20.23 -25.83 14.83
CA ILE A 183 -20.15 -24.38 14.92
C ILE A 183 -18.73 -23.93 14.55
N LEU A 184 -18.62 -23.17 13.47
CA LEU A 184 -17.40 -22.45 13.09
C LEU A 184 -17.38 -21.09 13.78
N VAL A 185 -16.35 -20.79 14.54
CA VAL A 185 -16.16 -19.48 15.18
C VAL A 185 -15.06 -18.72 14.45
N ILE A 186 -15.46 -17.64 13.78
CA ILE A 186 -14.58 -16.76 13.03
C ILE A 186 -14.26 -15.54 13.90
N PRO A 187 -12.97 -15.25 14.20
CA PRO A 187 -12.59 -14.10 15.02
C PRO A 187 -12.81 -12.79 14.27
N SER A 188 -13.11 -11.71 15.01
CA SER A 188 -13.02 -10.34 14.49
C SER A 188 -11.55 -9.93 14.41
N SER A 189 -11.06 -9.62 13.22
CA SER A 189 -9.65 -9.22 13.02
C SER A 189 -9.47 -8.39 11.74
N ILE A 190 -8.48 -7.51 11.76
CA ILE A 190 -7.99 -6.70 10.64
C ILE A 190 -6.46 -6.69 10.72
N ARG A 191 -5.76 -6.92 9.61
CA ARG A 191 -4.29 -6.96 9.59
C ARG A 191 -3.73 -6.51 8.25
N TRP A 192 -2.73 -5.64 8.26
CA TRP A 192 -1.91 -5.36 7.09
C TRP A 192 -1.09 -6.59 6.70
N LEU A 193 -1.15 -6.99 5.43
CA LEU A 193 -0.32 -8.08 4.89
C LEU A 193 0.91 -7.54 4.18
N THR A 194 0.80 -6.37 3.58
CA THR A 194 1.93 -5.66 2.98
C THR A 194 2.69 -4.88 4.04
N THR A 195 4.02 -4.89 3.99
CA THR A 195 4.88 -4.03 4.81
C THR A 195 5.56 -2.98 3.92
N SER A 196 4.98 -1.78 3.82
CA SER A 196 5.62 -0.65 3.13
C SER A 196 6.29 0.27 4.14
N LEU A 197 7.57 0.03 4.40
CA LEU A 197 8.34 0.78 5.40
C LEU A 197 8.83 2.13 4.85
N THR A 198 9.37 2.14 3.63
CA THR A 198 9.95 3.34 3.02
C THR A 198 9.73 3.36 1.51
N LYS A 199 9.21 4.49 0.99
CA LYS A 199 9.12 4.78 -0.44
C LYS A 199 10.19 5.78 -0.85
N TYR A 200 11.02 5.43 -1.83
CA TYR A 200 11.97 6.35 -2.48
C TYR A 200 11.45 6.77 -3.86
N ILE A 201 11.48 8.07 -4.13
CA ILE A 201 11.09 8.66 -5.41
C ILE A 201 12.20 9.62 -5.83
N GLU A 202 12.68 9.50 -7.07
CA GLU A 202 13.71 10.38 -7.61
C GLU A 202 13.15 11.27 -8.73
N ILE A 203 13.49 12.55 -8.70
CA ILE A 203 13.19 13.54 -9.75
C ILE A 203 14.50 14.01 -10.34
N SER A 204 14.69 13.74 -11.64
CA SER A 204 15.97 13.92 -12.32
C SER A 204 15.91 14.78 -13.58
N SER A 205 14.74 15.37 -13.89
CA SER A 205 14.48 16.15 -15.10
C SER A 205 13.83 17.49 -14.80
N LEU A 206 14.31 18.58 -15.42
CA LEU A 206 13.65 19.89 -15.33
C LEU A 206 12.31 19.92 -16.08
N ASN A 207 12.14 19.09 -17.11
CA ASN A 207 10.89 19.00 -17.88
C ASN A 207 9.71 18.52 -17.02
N ASP A 208 9.99 17.82 -15.92
CA ASP A 208 8.97 17.41 -14.96
C ASP A 208 8.22 18.60 -14.35
N TYR A 209 8.90 19.74 -14.19
CA TYR A 209 8.34 20.99 -13.68
C TYR A 209 7.74 21.87 -14.77
N ARG A 210 7.95 21.53 -16.06
CA ARG A 210 7.30 22.21 -17.19
C ARG A 210 5.94 21.59 -17.52
N SER A 211 5.68 20.37 -17.07
CA SER A 211 4.39 19.68 -17.22
C SER A 211 3.25 20.42 -16.52
N THR A 212 2.06 20.36 -17.13
CA THR A 212 0.80 20.86 -16.57
C THR A 212 -0.05 19.76 -15.92
N GLY A 213 0.40 18.51 -15.98
CA GLY A 213 -0.29 17.37 -15.36
C GLY A 213 0.02 17.24 -13.87
N THR A 214 -0.96 16.76 -13.10
CA THR A 214 -0.75 16.40 -11.68
C THR A 214 0.30 15.30 -11.61
N ARG A 215 1.29 15.47 -10.73
CA ARG A 215 2.29 14.44 -10.46
C ARG A 215 1.67 13.38 -9.57
N VAL A 216 1.83 12.12 -9.97
CA VAL A 216 1.32 10.96 -9.24
C VAL A 216 2.49 10.09 -8.83
N PHE A 217 2.59 9.78 -7.54
CA PHE A 217 3.60 8.89 -6.99
C PHE A 217 2.92 7.70 -6.33
N SER A 218 3.19 6.49 -6.82
CA SER A 218 2.64 5.27 -6.24
C SER A 218 3.34 4.91 -4.93
N LEU A 219 2.56 4.55 -3.90
CA LEU A 219 3.05 3.97 -2.64
C LEU A 219 3.09 2.43 -2.66
N ASP A 220 3.01 1.86 -3.87
CA ASP A 220 2.92 0.43 -4.14
C ASP A 220 1.58 -0.19 -3.70
N ASN A 221 1.35 -1.44 -4.08
CA ASN A 221 0.12 -2.13 -3.72
C ASN A 221 0.09 -2.41 -2.21
N ALA A 222 -1.03 -2.06 -1.58
CA ALA A 222 -1.29 -2.32 -0.18
C ALA A 222 -2.39 -3.38 -0.06
N GLU A 223 -2.20 -4.35 0.84
CA GLU A 223 -3.14 -5.46 1.05
C GLU A 223 -3.49 -5.56 2.54
N ILE A 224 -4.79 -5.60 2.83
CA ILE A 224 -5.35 -5.77 4.17
C ILE A 224 -6.16 -7.06 4.20
N ALA A 225 -5.90 -7.91 5.17
CA ALA A 225 -6.75 -9.03 5.51
C ALA A 225 -7.75 -8.65 6.61
N HIS A 226 -9.00 -9.08 6.49
CA HIS A 226 -10.03 -8.73 7.47
C HIS A 226 -11.22 -9.70 7.47
N THR A 227 -11.88 -9.83 8.62
CA THR A 227 -13.13 -10.58 8.81
C THR A 227 -14.30 -9.67 9.19
N VAL A 228 -14.09 -8.36 9.25
CA VAL A 228 -15.09 -7.34 9.56
C VAL A 228 -14.98 -6.22 8.54
N ASP A 229 -16.09 -5.54 8.25
CA ASP A 229 -16.05 -4.38 7.38
C ASP A 229 -15.23 -3.25 8.05
N PHE A 230 -14.48 -2.49 7.25
CA PHE A 230 -13.56 -1.48 7.78
C PHE A 230 -13.52 -0.20 6.94
N ASN A 231 -12.94 0.85 7.51
CA ASN A 231 -12.61 2.10 6.83
C ASN A 231 -11.10 2.33 6.87
N LEU A 232 -10.54 2.91 5.80
CA LEU A 232 -9.13 3.29 5.74
C LEU A 232 -8.98 4.75 6.15
N TRP A 233 -8.29 4.96 7.26
CA TRP A 233 -7.90 6.27 7.74
C TRP A 233 -6.43 6.51 7.50
N ALA A 234 -6.04 7.75 7.26
CA ALA A 234 -4.64 8.11 7.18
C ALA A 234 -4.37 9.51 7.73
N LYS A 235 -3.12 9.73 8.14
CA LYS A 235 -2.56 11.05 8.46
C LYS A 235 -1.08 11.07 8.07
N ALA A 236 -0.52 12.26 7.99
CA ALA A 236 0.91 12.45 8.12
C ALA A 236 1.31 12.57 9.60
N THR A 237 2.52 12.13 9.95
CA THR A 237 3.04 12.28 11.32
C THR A 237 3.19 13.76 11.71
N SER A 238 3.41 14.65 10.73
CA SER A 238 3.61 16.10 10.93
C SER A 238 2.82 16.91 9.89
N ALA A 239 2.49 18.16 10.23
CA ALA A 239 1.95 19.13 9.27
C ALA A 239 3.01 19.63 8.27
N ASN A 240 4.29 19.36 8.55
CA ASN A 240 5.41 19.82 7.75
C ASN A 240 6.21 18.64 7.18
N ILE A 241 6.48 18.70 5.89
CA ILE A 241 7.50 17.90 5.20
C ILE A 241 8.86 18.46 5.58
N GLN A 242 9.78 17.59 5.97
CA GLN A 242 11.16 17.97 6.24
C GLN A 242 11.90 18.06 4.90
N PHE A 243 12.68 19.12 4.73
CA PHE A 243 13.50 19.32 3.54
C PHE A 243 14.95 19.54 3.96
N THR A 244 15.86 18.90 3.24
CA THR A 244 17.30 19.17 3.34
C THR A 244 17.82 19.43 1.94
N SER A 245 18.35 20.62 1.69
CA SER A 245 18.92 20.95 0.38
C SER A 245 20.10 20.02 0.03
N SER A 246 20.48 19.99 -1.24
CA SER A 246 21.69 19.30 -1.72
C SER A 246 22.98 19.73 -0.98
N LYS A 247 22.98 20.92 -0.37
CA LYS A 247 24.08 21.48 0.42
C LYS A 247 23.93 21.28 1.92
N GLY A 248 22.89 20.58 2.37
CA GLY A 248 22.65 20.28 3.79
C GLY A 248 21.88 21.34 4.56
N VAL A 249 21.32 22.35 3.89
CA VAL A 249 20.52 23.40 4.55
C VAL A 249 19.13 22.84 4.87
N PRO A 250 18.68 22.86 6.13
CA PRO A 250 17.37 22.37 6.50
C PRO A 250 16.27 23.39 6.15
N GLY A 251 15.08 22.89 5.87
CA GLY A 251 13.88 23.67 5.63
C GLY A 251 12.63 22.83 5.81
N THR A 252 11.46 23.44 5.60
CA THR A 252 10.18 22.73 5.66
C THR A 252 9.27 23.12 4.50
N ARG A 253 8.32 22.24 4.18
CA ARG A 253 7.20 22.50 3.26
C ARG A 253 5.90 22.04 3.89
N SER A 254 4.76 22.60 3.48
CA SER A 254 3.46 22.17 4.00
C SER A 254 3.07 20.79 3.46
N ILE A 255 2.63 19.88 4.35
CA ILE A 255 2.12 18.57 3.94
C ILE A 255 0.83 18.65 3.12
N ALA A 256 0.07 19.74 3.27
CA ALA A 256 -1.20 19.95 2.57
C ALA A 256 -1.03 20.10 1.04
N SER A 257 0.20 20.34 0.57
CA SER A 257 0.57 20.35 -0.86
C SER A 257 0.52 18.96 -1.51
N ILE A 258 0.44 17.90 -0.70
CA ILE A 258 0.33 16.51 -1.15
C ILE A 258 -1.07 15.99 -0.79
N LYS A 259 -1.75 15.39 -1.77
CA LYS A 259 -3.01 14.67 -1.57
C LYS A 259 -2.76 13.17 -1.58
N LEU A 260 -3.48 12.42 -0.75
CA LEU A 260 -3.50 10.96 -0.77
C LEU A 260 -4.81 10.49 -1.42
N GLY A 261 -4.73 9.47 -2.27
CA GLY A 261 -5.88 8.83 -2.90
C GLY A 261 -5.49 7.49 -3.51
N SER A 262 -6.19 7.06 -4.55
CA SER A 262 -5.87 5.86 -5.32
C SER A 262 -6.32 6.01 -6.77
N ASN A 263 -5.69 5.28 -7.68
CA ASN A 263 -6.21 5.10 -9.04
C ASN A 263 -7.49 4.26 -8.99
N GLY A 264 -8.66 4.91 -9.02
CA GLY A 264 -9.98 4.29 -8.98
C GLY A 264 -10.85 4.76 -7.81
N SER A 265 -11.93 4.03 -7.52
CA SER A 265 -12.94 4.39 -6.51
C SER A 265 -12.65 3.84 -5.11
N ALA A 266 -11.50 3.19 -4.89
CA ALA A 266 -11.17 2.58 -3.60
C ALA A 266 -10.98 3.64 -2.50
N LEU A 267 -10.27 4.73 -2.82
CA LEU A 267 -10.00 5.84 -1.90
C LEU A 267 -10.46 7.18 -2.49
N THR A 268 -11.03 8.02 -1.64
CA THR A 268 -11.30 9.43 -1.92
C THR A 268 -10.02 10.25 -1.84
N THR A 269 -9.75 11.06 -2.86
CA THR A 269 -8.54 11.90 -2.88
C THR A 269 -8.70 13.13 -1.99
N LYS A 270 -7.87 13.26 -0.94
CA LYS A 270 -7.89 14.38 0.00
C LYS A 270 -6.49 14.89 0.32
N ALA A 271 -6.36 16.16 0.67
CA ALA A 271 -5.10 16.72 1.16
C ALA A 271 -4.67 16.01 2.45
N LEU A 272 -3.38 15.71 2.56
CA LEU A 272 -2.81 15.17 3.78
C LEU A 272 -2.83 16.21 4.90
N SER A 273 -2.97 15.72 6.13
CA SER A 273 -2.90 16.55 7.34
C SER A 273 -2.30 15.76 8.50
N SER A 274 -1.99 16.43 9.60
CA SER A 274 -1.50 15.81 10.83
C SER A 274 -2.59 15.09 11.65
N SER A 275 -3.85 15.16 11.22
CA SER A 275 -4.99 14.51 11.87
C SER A 275 -5.51 13.35 11.01
N PHE A 276 -6.01 12.30 11.65
CA PHE A 276 -6.60 11.18 10.92
C PHE A 276 -7.83 11.63 10.15
N GLN A 277 -7.84 11.31 8.85
CA GLN A 277 -8.98 11.53 7.96
C GLN A 277 -9.42 10.19 7.39
N ASN A 278 -10.72 10.01 7.20
CA ASN A 278 -11.26 8.84 6.52
C ASN A 278 -11.08 9.01 5.00
N PHE A 279 -10.41 8.06 4.35
CA PHE A 279 -10.20 8.04 2.91
C PHE A 279 -11.16 7.08 2.18
N THR A 280 -11.94 6.25 2.86
CA THR A 280 -12.89 5.37 2.19
C THR A 280 -14.20 6.09 1.86
N PRO A 281 -14.71 6.02 0.60
CA PRO A 281 -15.99 6.62 0.22
C PRO A 281 -17.19 5.88 0.83
N ALA A 282 -17.04 4.56 1.01
CA ALA A 282 -17.98 3.67 1.68
C ALA A 282 -17.18 2.58 2.43
N ASN A 283 -17.82 1.90 3.38
CA ASN A 283 -17.17 0.82 4.14
C ASN A 283 -16.61 -0.25 3.17
N ILE A 284 -15.36 -0.65 3.39
CA ILE A 284 -14.75 -1.77 2.67
C ILE A 284 -15.32 -3.04 3.27
N SER A 285 -16.08 -3.78 2.46
CA SER A 285 -16.79 -4.99 2.89
C SER A 285 -15.90 -6.23 2.84
N VAL A 286 -16.17 -7.21 3.71
CA VAL A 286 -15.56 -8.55 3.61
C VAL A 286 -15.89 -9.20 2.27
N VAL A 287 -14.85 -9.59 1.53
CA VAL A 287 -14.91 -10.24 0.22
C VAL A 287 -14.32 -11.66 0.26
N ALA A 288 -14.48 -12.41 -0.84
CA ALA A 288 -13.97 -13.77 -0.93
C ALA A 288 -12.44 -13.77 -0.78
N GLY A 289 -11.92 -14.71 0.01
CA GLY A 289 -10.51 -14.74 0.32
C GLY A 289 -10.07 -13.77 1.41
N ASN A 290 -11.00 -13.00 2.01
CA ASN A 290 -10.80 -12.13 3.18
C ASN A 290 -9.68 -11.10 3.05
N ARG A 291 -9.38 -10.66 1.82
CA ARG A 291 -8.32 -9.69 1.54
C ARG A 291 -8.82 -8.65 0.57
N ASN A 292 -8.49 -7.39 0.84
CA ASN A 292 -8.67 -6.28 -0.09
C ASN A 292 -7.32 -5.68 -0.45
N SER A 293 -7.11 -5.45 -1.74
CA SER A 293 -5.95 -4.75 -2.26
C SER A 293 -6.36 -3.40 -2.86
N PHE A 294 -5.48 -2.41 -2.70
CA PHE A 294 -5.59 -1.10 -3.33
C PHE A 294 -4.19 -0.51 -3.49
N SER A 295 -4.04 0.45 -4.40
CA SER A 295 -2.77 1.14 -4.64
C SER A 295 -2.90 2.59 -4.17
N PRO A 296 -2.43 2.93 -2.96
CA PRO A 296 -2.39 4.31 -2.52
C PRO A 296 -1.43 5.13 -3.40
N GLU A 297 -1.84 6.34 -3.73
CA GLU A 297 -1.09 7.26 -4.57
C GLU A 297 -1.04 8.63 -3.91
N LEU A 298 0.10 9.29 -4.09
CA LEU A 298 0.31 10.69 -3.72
C LEU A 298 0.16 11.57 -4.95
N TYR A 299 -0.67 12.58 -4.85
CA TYR A 299 -0.94 13.54 -5.91
C TYR A 299 -0.40 14.91 -5.51
N VAL A 300 0.40 15.52 -6.37
CA VAL A 300 0.92 16.88 -6.20
C VAL A 300 0.52 17.68 -7.43
N SER A 301 -0.18 18.81 -7.21
CA SER A 301 -0.59 19.67 -8.31
C SER A 301 0.65 20.22 -9.05
N PRO A 302 0.56 20.60 -10.33
CA PRO A 302 1.70 21.17 -11.05
C PRO A 302 2.26 22.42 -10.37
N GLU A 303 1.37 23.26 -9.82
CA GLU A 303 1.75 24.49 -9.12
C GLU A 303 2.43 24.19 -7.79
N ASP A 304 1.86 23.30 -6.98
CA ASP A 304 2.49 22.85 -5.74
C ASP A 304 3.84 22.17 -5.99
N PHE A 305 3.95 21.41 -7.08
CA PHE A 305 5.19 20.72 -7.46
C PHE A 305 6.31 21.71 -7.77
N LYS A 306 6.00 22.76 -8.55
CA LYS A 306 6.96 23.85 -8.84
C LYS A 306 7.29 24.68 -7.61
N ASN A 307 6.29 25.05 -6.81
CA ASN A 307 6.50 25.99 -5.71
C ASN A 307 7.13 25.34 -4.48
N ASN A 308 6.82 24.07 -4.21
CA ASN A 308 7.24 23.40 -2.98
C ASN A 308 8.32 22.33 -3.19
N PHE A 309 8.44 21.74 -4.38
CA PHE A 309 9.30 20.58 -4.64
C PHE A 309 10.32 20.80 -5.76
N PHE A 310 10.59 22.05 -6.16
CA PHE A 310 11.58 22.34 -7.20
C PHE A 310 13.02 22.30 -6.69
N GLU A 311 13.28 22.85 -5.50
CA GLU A 311 14.64 22.98 -4.93
C GLU A 311 15.34 21.62 -4.80
N ALA A 312 16.60 21.55 -5.25
CA ALA A 312 17.39 20.33 -5.18
C ALA A 312 17.66 19.93 -3.72
N GLY A 313 17.43 18.66 -3.41
CA GLY A 313 17.51 18.19 -2.03
C GLY A 313 16.64 16.97 -1.81
N THR A 314 16.46 16.65 -0.53
CA THR A 314 15.70 15.51 -0.08
C THR A 314 14.52 16.00 0.74
N TYR A 315 13.31 15.59 0.37
CA TYR A 315 12.07 15.86 1.10
C TYR A 315 11.62 14.56 1.77
N THR A 316 11.36 14.61 3.07
CA THR A 316 10.94 13.44 3.85
C THR A 316 9.71 13.73 4.69
N PHE A 317 8.81 12.75 4.75
CA PHE A 317 7.65 12.76 5.64
C PHE A 317 7.21 11.32 5.89
N GLU A 318 6.39 11.13 6.92
CA GLU A 318 5.86 9.82 7.28
C GLU A 318 4.34 9.85 7.26
N LEU A 319 3.76 8.77 6.76
CA LEU A 319 2.33 8.51 6.75
C LEU A 319 2.00 7.43 7.76
N ASN A 320 0.87 7.58 8.45
CA ASN A 320 0.28 6.54 9.27
C ASN A 320 -1.06 6.17 8.66
N PHE A 321 -1.15 4.95 8.16
CA PHE A 321 -2.38 4.32 7.70
C PHE A 321 -3.01 3.54 8.85
N ASN A 322 -4.33 3.59 8.96
CA ASN A 322 -5.07 2.87 9.97
C ASN A 322 -6.32 2.24 9.35
N ALA A 323 -6.38 0.92 9.35
CA ALA A 323 -7.59 0.19 8.99
C ALA A 323 -8.41 -0.01 10.26
N ILE A 324 -9.60 0.61 10.33
CA ILE A 324 -10.44 0.63 11.53
C ILE A 324 -11.77 -0.05 11.20
N SER A 325 -12.20 -1.00 12.03
CA SER A 325 -13.52 -1.63 11.89
C SER A 325 -14.65 -0.60 11.95
N THR A 326 -15.78 -0.88 11.31
CA THR A 326 -16.91 0.07 11.25
C THR A 326 -17.53 0.41 12.61
N ASP A 327 -17.37 -0.47 13.60
CA ASP A 327 -17.76 -0.28 14.99
C ASP A 327 -16.65 0.34 15.86
N ASN A 328 -15.48 0.63 15.28
CA ASN A 328 -14.27 1.13 15.92
C ASN A 328 -13.68 0.25 17.04
N SER A 329 -14.05 -1.04 17.11
CA SER A 329 -13.56 -1.97 18.14
C SER A 329 -12.16 -2.51 17.88
N ILE A 330 -11.74 -2.59 16.60
CA ILE A 330 -10.46 -3.16 16.17
C ILE A 330 -9.79 -2.22 15.18
N ASN A 331 -8.47 -2.12 15.26
CA ASN A 331 -7.70 -1.36 14.30
C ASN A 331 -6.37 -2.05 13.95
N SER A 332 -5.79 -1.63 12.82
CA SER A 332 -4.49 -2.10 12.34
C SER A 332 -3.73 -0.93 11.73
N LEU A 333 -2.64 -0.53 12.39
CA LEU A 333 -1.80 0.60 12.00
C LEU A 333 -0.63 0.14 11.12
N GLN A 334 -0.27 0.97 10.13
CA GLN A 334 0.92 0.82 9.32
C GLN A 334 1.56 2.18 9.09
N ASN A 335 2.87 2.26 9.27
CA ASN A 335 3.65 3.45 8.99
C ASN A 335 4.43 3.28 7.69
N THR A 336 4.47 4.33 6.88
CA THR A 336 5.24 4.40 5.63
C THR A 336 5.98 5.71 5.58
N ALA A 337 7.31 5.65 5.58
CA ALA A 337 8.17 6.79 5.31
C ALA A 337 8.20 7.06 3.80
N VAL A 338 8.21 8.33 3.40
CA VAL A 338 8.36 8.75 2.01
C VAL A 338 9.57 9.66 1.92
N GLN A 339 10.44 9.35 0.97
CA GLN A 339 11.62 10.13 0.62
C GLN A 339 11.55 10.50 -0.86
N LEU A 340 11.44 11.79 -1.13
CA LEU A 340 11.52 12.36 -2.46
C LEU A 340 12.88 13.04 -2.64
N LYS A 341 13.70 12.55 -3.57
CA LYS A 341 15.00 13.11 -3.91
C LYS A 341 14.92 13.90 -5.21
N VAL A 342 15.14 15.20 -5.13
CA VAL A 342 15.30 16.07 -6.29
C VAL A 342 16.78 16.23 -6.57
N LEU A 343 17.24 15.79 -7.73
CA LEU A 343 18.63 15.92 -8.13
C LEU A 343 18.95 17.37 -8.52
N PRO A 344 20.18 17.84 -8.25
CA PRO A 344 20.69 19.09 -8.83
C PRO A 344 20.63 19.04 -10.36
N LYS A 345 19.98 20.04 -10.95
CA LYS A 345 19.80 20.17 -12.39
C LYS A 345 19.80 21.63 -12.79
N SER A 346 20.44 21.88 -13.92
CA SER A 346 20.62 23.22 -14.42
C SER A 346 20.67 23.24 -15.94
N GLU A 347 20.20 24.34 -16.52
CA GLU A 347 20.09 24.56 -17.96
C GLU A 347 20.24 26.06 -18.25
N ILE A 348 21.02 26.39 -19.26
CA ILE A 348 21.16 27.77 -19.77
C ILE A 348 21.03 27.73 -21.28
N THR A 349 20.22 28.63 -21.83
CA THR A 349 20.05 28.77 -23.27
C THR A 349 20.09 30.25 -23.67
N ILE A 350 20.59 30.50 -24.88
CA ILE A 350 20.58 31.81 -25.53
C ILE A 350 19.65 31.71 -26.75
N PRO A 351 18.44 32.32 -26.71
CA PRO A 351 17.54 32.35 -27.84
C PRO A 351 18.20 32.94 -29.08
N SER A 352 17.79 32.52 -30.27
CA SER A 352 18.38 32.97 -31.54
C SER A 352 18.38 34.49 -31.71
N SER A 353 17.32 35.16 -31.23
CA SER A 353 17.19 36.62 -31.24
C SER A 353 18.26 37.35 -30.43
N GLY A 354 18.84 36.69 -29.43
CA GLY A 354 19.83 37.26 -28.52
C GLY A 354 21.28 36.90 -28.85
N ARG A 355 21.57 36.22 -29.97
CA ARG A 355 22.94 35.71 -30.24
C ARG A 355 23.91 36.77 -30.76
N ASN A 356 23.41 37.85 -31.34
CA ASN A 356 24.22 38.92 -31.91
C ASN A 356 23.84 40.27 -31.28
N VAL A 357 24.84 41.05 -30.89
CA VAL A 357 24.67 42.39 -30.32
C VAL A 357 25.59 43.34 -31.09
N ASN A 358 25.01 44.39 -31.66
CA ASN A 358 25.70 45.23 -32.64
C ASN A 358 25.72 46.68 -32.18
N PHE A 359 26.91 47.23 -31.99
CA PHE A 359 27.11 48.67 -31.73
C PHE A 359 27.56 49.38 -33.00
N ASN A 360 26.87 50.47 -33.38
CA ASN A 360 27.17 51.23 -34.60
C ASN A 360 27.77 52.59 -34.24
N PHE A 361 29.06 52.82 -34.48
CA PHE A 361 29.72 54.11 -34.20
C PHE A 361 29.86 54.96 -35.47
N ASN A 362 28.84 55.77 -35.77
CA ASN A 362 28.78 56.57 -37.00
C ASN A 362 28.54 58.09 -36.77
N THR A 363 28.33 58.52 -35.52
CA THR A 363 28.17 59.94 -35.16
C THR A 363 29.16 60.36 -34.09
N ALA A 364 29.51 61.65 -34.05
CA ALA A 364 30.36 62.22 -32.99
C ALA A 364 29.81 61.98 -31.58
N SER A 365 28.47 61.96 -31.44
CA SER A 365 27.81 61.65 -30.16
C SER A 365 28.12 60.24 -29.68
N HIS A 366 28.15 59.24 -30.58
CA HIS A 366 28.50 57.86 -30.20
C HIS A 366 29.92 57.76 -29.65
N TYR A 367 30.88 58.43 -30.28
CA TYR A 367 32.28 58.45 -29.83
C TYR A 367 32.48 59.26 -28.54
N THR A 368 31.65 60.28 -28.29
CA THR A 368 31.75 61.15 -27.11
C THR A 368 31.08 60.55 -25.89
N ASN A 369 29.86 60.01 -26.05
CA ASN A 369 28.99 59.58 -24.95
C ASN A 369 29.01 58.06 -24.74
N GLY A 370 29.59 57.29 -25.68
CA GLY A 370 29.44 55.86 -25.69
C GLY A 370 28.04 55.41 -26.11
N GLN A 371 27.77 54.11 -25.93
CA GLN A 371 26.50 53.49 -26.30
C GLN A 371 26.14 52.40 -25.29
N SER A 372 24.83 52.18 -25.09
CA SER A 372 24.30 51.08 -24.29
C SER A 372 23.17 50.39 -25.05
N GLN A 373 23.07 49.07 -24.91
CA GLN A 373 21.99 48.25 -25.47
C GLN A 373 21.52 47.26 -24.41
N ILE A 374 20.20 47.08 -24.31
CA ILE A 374 19.58 46.05 -23.48
C ILE A 374 18.98 45.02 -24.43
N ILE A 375 19.35 43.76 -24.25
CA ILE A 375 18.79 42.65 -25.01
C ILE A 375 17.83 41.90 -24.09
N PRO A 376 16.51 42.05 -24.31
CA PRO A 376 15.53 41.42 -23.44
C PRO A 376 15.53 39.91 -23.59
N ASN A 377 15.40 39.19 -22.47
CA ASN A 377 15.37 37.73 -22.38
C ASN A 377 16.52 37.05 -23.14
N GLN A 378 17.71 37.65 -23.16
CA GLN A 378 18.84 37.10 -23.89
C GLN A 378 19.32 35.78 -23.30
N ILE A 379 19.22 35.63 -21.97
CA ILE A 379 19.58 34.40 -21.28
C ILE A 379 18.30 33.80 -20.70
N VAL A 380 18.00 32.55 -21.03
CA VAL A 380 16.97 31.77 -20.35
C VAL A 380 17.67 30.74 -19.47
N LEU A 381 17.47 30.85 -18.16
CA LEU A 381 18.16 30.04 -17.16
C LEU A 381 17.15 29.26 -16.31
N SER A 382 17.42 27.97 -16.16
CA SER A 382 16.77 27.11 -15.17
C SER A 382 17.83 26.53 -14.25
N ASN A 383 17.64 26.66 -12.94
CA ASN A 383 18.45 25.98 -11.95
C ASN A 383 17.64 25.73 -10.70
N ASN A 384 17.71 24.53 -10.15
CA ASN A 384 17.03 24.20 -8.90
C ASN A 384 17.89 24.33 -7.65
N GLU A 385 19.09 24.88 -7.78
CA GLU A 385 19.94 25.31 -6.67
C GLU A 385 20.10 26.83 -6.69
N SER A 386 20.58 27.39 -5.58
CA SER A 386 21.10 28.76 -5.60
C SER A 386 22.29 28.85 -6.55
N PHE A 387 22.50 29.99 -7.21
CA PHE A 387 23.53 30.11 -8.24
C PHE A 387 24.12 31.51 -8.41
N GLU A 388 25.20 31.56 -9.17
CA GLU A 388 25.84 32.77 -9.63
C GLU A 388 26.04 32.70 -11.14
N LEU A 389 25.87 33.84 -11.82
CA LEU A 389 26.08 33.93 -13.27
C LEU A 389 27.36 34.69 -13.57
N TYR A 390 28.10 34.18 -14.53
CA TYR A 390 29.39 34.69 -14.97
C TYR A 390 29.39 34.96 -16.46
N VAL A 391 30.21 35.92 -16.86
CA VAL A 391 30.49 36.26 -18.25
C VAL A 391 32.00 36.32 -18.50
N LYS A 392 32.43 35.91 -19.69
CA LYS A 392 33.80 36.11 -20.20
C LYS A 392 33.80 36.25 -21.72
N SER A 393 34.90 36.75 -22.27
CA SER A 393 35.20 36.68 -23.70
C SER A 393 36.02 35.44 -24.07
N ASP A 394 36.04 35.07 -25.36
CA ASP A 394 37.06 34.16 -25.90
C ASP A 394 38.46 34.77 -25.81
N GLU A 395 38.58 36.07 -26.11
CA GLU A 395 39.86 36.76 -26.23
C GLU A 395 39.95 38.08 -25.46
N ASN A 396 41.17 38.61 -25.31
CA ASN A 396 41.39 39.91 -24.66
C ASN A 396 41.13 41.10 -25.58
N TYR A 397 41.03 40.88 -26.90
CA TYR A 397 40.89 41.91 -27.91
C TYR A 397 39.83 41.52 -28.94
N PHE A 398 39.17 42.52 -29.53
CA PHE A 398 38.26 42.30 -30.64
C PHE A 398 39.01 41.84 -31.90
N LYS A 399 38.32 41.11 -32.77
CA LYS A 399 38.83 40.57 -34.03
C LYS A 399 38.26 41.32 -35.23
N LYS A 400 39.08 41.55 -36.25
CA LYS A 400 38.67 42.04 -37.58
C LYS A 400 38.89 40.91 -38.58
N GLY A 401 37.82 40.43 -39.22
CA GLY A 401 37.92 39.32 -40.18
C GLY A 401 38.56 38.05 -39.59
N GLY A 402 38.39 37.82 -38.29
CA GLY A 402 39.00 36.69 -37.55
C GLY A 402 40.40 36.97 -36.98
N LEU A 403 41.07 38.06 -37.37
CA LEU A 403 42.40 38.43 -36.88
C LEU A 403 42.31 39.34 -35.65
N GLN A 404 43.16 39.10 -34.65
CA GLN A 404 43.22 39.93 -33.44
C GLN A 404 43.61 41.39 -33.75
N THR A 405 43.00 42.34 -33.05
CA THR A 405 43.31 43.77 -33.14
C THR A 405 43.90 44.30 -31.83
N ASP A 406 44.13 45.61 -31.75
CA ASP A 406 44.56 46.31 -30.52
C ASP A 406 43.38 46.89 -29.71
N ILE A 407 42.13 46.66 -30.15
CA ILE A 407 40.93 47.10 -29.45
C ILE A 407 40.65 46.13 -28.30
N ASN A 408 40.87 46.57 -27.07
CA ASN A 408 40.71 45.73 -25.87
C ASN A 408 39.23 45.37 -25.64
N SER A 409 38.97 44.12 -25.27
CA SER A 409 37.63 43.62 -24.90
C SER A 409 37.01 44.37 -23.72
N ASN A 410 37.82 44.90 -22.79
CA ASN A 410 37.37 45.58 -21.59
C ASN A 410 36.63 46.91 -21.84
N ILE A 411 36.67 47.44 -23.07
CA ILE A 411 35.84 48.58 -23.46
C ILE A 411 34.36 48.22 -23.47
N LEU A 412 34.02 46.93 -23.59
CA LEU A 412 32.66 46.43 -23.48
C LEU A 412 32.41 46.00 -22.04
N GLN A 413 31.41 46.60 -21.41
CA GLN A 413 30.91 46.24 -20.09
C GLN A 413 29.60 45.48 -20.24
N ILE A 414 29.42 44.42 -19.45
CA ILE A 414 28.25 43.55 -19.50
C ILE A 414 27.67 43.41 -18.09
N GLY A 415 26.36 43.52 -17.98
CA GLY A 415 25.61 43.36 -16.74
C GLY A 415 24.23 42.75 -16.99
N ILE A 416 23.53 42.42 -15.91
CA ILE A 416 22.10 42.09 -15.96
C ILE A 416 21.32 43.37 -15.67
N ASP A 417 20.32 43.67 -16.49
CA ASP A 417 19.51 44.87 -16.32
C ASP A 417 18.81 44.87 -14.94
N GLY A 418 18.77 46.03 -14.28
CA GLY A 418 18.27 46.16 -12.90
C GLY A 418 19.18 45.61 -11.80
N ASN A 419 20.38 45.10 -12.11
CA ASN A 419 21.38 44.69 -11.12
C ASN A 419 22.46 45.78 -10.90
N SER A 420 23.17 45.73 -9.76
CA SER A 420 23.97 46.84 -9.25
C SER A 420 25.35 47.07 -9.89
N GLY A 421 25.68 46.45 -11.04
CA GLY A 421 26.96 46.74 -11.71
C GLY A 421 27.21 46.05 -13.05
N ASP A 422 27.61 46.86 -14.03
CA ASP A 422 28.18 46.39 -15.30
C ASP A 422 29.66 46.06 -15.08
N THR A 423 30.14 44.97 -15.66
CA THR A 423 31.52 44.50 -15.46
C THR A 423 32.29 44.56 -16.78
N PRO A 424 33.53 45.10 -16.81
CA PRO A 424 34.35 45.10 -18.02
C PRO A 424 34.65 43.68 -18.49
N LEU A 425 34.49 43.37 -19.76
CA LEU A 425 34.73 42.05 -20.31
C LEU A 425 36.21 41.65 -20.24
N SER A 426 36.50 40.37 -20.02
CA SER A 426 37.83 39.78 -20.14
C SER A 426 37.76 38.26 -20.30
N LYS A 427 38.91 37.60 -20.55
CA LYS A 427 38.99 36.12 -20.62
C LYS A 427 38.72 35.43 -19.28
N THR A 428 38.92 36.14 -18.17
CA THR A 428 38.63 35.63 -16.83
C THR A 428 37.14 35.77 -16.55
N PRO A 429 36.43 34.70 -16.13
CA PRO A 429 35.04 34.79 -15.73
C PRO A 429 34.82 35.87 -14.68
N LYS A 430 33.88 36.77 -14.95
CA LYS A 430 33.45 37.79 -14.01
C LYS A 430 31.98 37.62 -13.70
N LYS A 431 31.63 37.79 -12.42
CA LYS A 431 30.29 37.60 -11.93
C LYS A 431 29.40 38.77 -12.32
N ILE A 432 28.21 38.48 -12.83
CA ILE A 432 27.20 39.46 -13.26
C ILE A 432 25.84 39.28 -12.56
N LEU A 433 25.63 38.14 -11.91
CA LEU A 433 24.51 37.91 -10.99
C LEU A 433 25.01 37.18 -9.75
N PHE A 434 24.60 37.68 -8.59
CA PHE A 434 24.96 37.17 -7.27
C PHE A 434 23.72 36.55 -6.63
N ASN A 435 23.91 35.47 -5.86
CA ASN A 435 22.87 34.86 -5.03
C ASN A 435 21.53 34.63 -5.77
N GLY A 436 21.60 34.16 -7.01
CA GLY A 436 20.41 33.73 -7.76
C GLY A 436 19.70 32.62 -6.99
N THR A 437 18.40 32.75 -6.80
CA THR A 437 17.56 31.73 -6.15
C THR A 437 17.14 30.66 -7.17
N PRO A 438 16.82 29.43 -6.73
CA PRO A 438 16.24 28.42 -7.61
C PRO A 438 15.13 28.99 -8.48
N VAL A 439 15.21 28.78 -9.79
CA VAL A 439 14.23 29.28 -10.74
C VAL A 439 14.11 28.36 -11.96
N LEU A 440 12.90 28.28 -12.52
CA LEU A 440 12.62 27.59 -13.78
C LEU A 440 12.34 28.63 -14.87
N ASP A 441 13.04 28.50 -16.00
CA ASP A 441 12.86 29.28 -17.23
C ASP A 441 12.88 30.81 -17.03
N ARG A 442 13.78 31.31 -16.16
CA ARG A 442 13.95 32.74 -15.96
C ARG A 442 14.63 33.37 -17.17
N GLY A 443 13.91 34.27 -17.83
CA GLY A 443 14.50 35.21 -18.77
C GLY A 443 15.29 36.30 -18.02
N LEU A 444 16.51 36.58 -18.48
CA LEU A 444 17.35 37.66 -18.00
C LEU A 444 17.67 38.62 -19.15
N ASP A 445 17.42 39.89 -18.89
CA ASP A 445 17.76 40.99 -19.76
C ASP A 445 19.24 41.35 -19.53
N VAL A 446 20.01 41.38 -20.61
CA VAL A 446 21.45 41.66 -20.51
C VAL A 446 21.70 43.04 -21.07
N LYS A 447 22.41 43.84 -20.28
CA LYS A 447 22.86 45.17 -20.65
C LYS A 447 24.30 45.11 -21.12
N TYR A 448 24.53 45.70 -22.29
CA TYR A 448 25.84 45.91 -22.88
C TYR A 448 26.12 47.40 -22.90
N THR A 449 27.30 47.82 -22.48
CA THR A 449 27.68 49.24 -22.45
C THR A 449 29.11 49.41 -22.92
N ILE A 450 29.31 50.30 -23.89
CA ILE A 450 30.62 50.85 -24.22
C ILE A 450 30.64 52.27 -23.65
N PRO A 451 31.32 52.51 -22.51
CA PRO A 451 31.32 53.81 -21.86
C PRO A 451 32.08 54.85 -22.71
N PRO A 452 31.92 56.16 -22.42
CA PRO A 452 32.62 57.24 -23.11
C PRO A 452 34.12 56.99 -23.37
N ALA A 453 34.87 56.58 -22.35
CA ALA A 453 36.30 56.31 -22.47
C ALA A 453 36.62 55.15 -23.44
N GLY A 454 35.79 54.10 -23.41
CA GLY A 454 35.89 52.98 -24.36
C GLY A 454 35.57 53.42 -25.79
N ALA A 455 34.53 54.24 -25.97
CA ALA A 455 34.13 54.76 -27.27
C ALA A 455 35.17 55.70 -27.88
N GLN A 456 35.80 56.56 -27.07
CA GLN A 456 36.89 57.43 -27.51
C GLN A 456 38.10 56.62 -28.01
N SER A 457 38.37 55.45 -27.43
CA SER A 457 39.45 54.56 -27.89
C SER A 457 39.23 53.98 -29.30
N LEU A 458 38.00 54.08 -29.84
CA LEU A 458 37.64 53.65 -31.18
C LEU A 458 37.89 54.74 -32.24
N VAL A 459 38.17 55.98 -31.82
CA VAL A 459 38.46 57.08 -32.76
C VAL A 459 39.75 56.78 -33.52
N GLY A 460 39.70 56.91 -34.84
CA GLY A 460 40.84 56.63 -35.73
C GLY A 460 41.06 55.14 -36.03
N LYS A 461 40.23 54.24 -35.48
CA LYS A 461 40.20 52.84 -35.93
C LYS A 461 39.57 52.74 -37.32
N GLU A 462 39.98 51.73 -38.07
CA GLU A 462 39.45 51.48 -39.42
C GLU A 462 37.94 51.24 -39.38
N ASN A 463 37.21 51.82 -40.34
CA ASN A 463 35.76 51.68 -40.45
C ASN A 463 35.38 50.30 -40.99
N THR A 464 35.17 49.36 -40.07
CA THR A 464 34.86 47.97 -40.38
C THR A 464 34.19 47.30 -39.17
N THR A 465 33.80 46.03 -39.31
CA THR A 465 33.21 45.26 -38.21
C THR A 465 34.30 44.60 -37.37
N TYR A 466 34.22 44.82 -36.06
CA TYR A 466 35.02 44.16 -35.05
C TYR A 466 34.12 43.24 -34.23
N SER A 467 34.54 42.00 -33.99
CA SER A 467 33.73 41.01 -33.27
C SER A 467 34.51 40.33 -32.15
N ILE A 468 33.78 39.84 -31.15
CA ILE A 468 34.30 39.05 -30.04
C ILE A 468 33.21 38.08 -29.58
N ASN A 469 33.59 36.87 -29.15
CA ASN A 469 32.63 35.91 -28.64
C ASN A 469 32.47 36.07 -27.13
N ILE A 470 31.24 35.95 -26.65
CA ILE A 470 30.89 36.12 -25.25
C ILE A 470 30.31 34.80 -24.75
N TYR A 471 30.82 34.31 -23.62
CA TYR A 471 30.36 33.09 -22.97
C TYR A 471 29.69 33.43 -21.65
N TYR A 472 28.50 32.88 -21.47
CA TYR A 472 27.80 32.85 -20.21
C TYR A 472 27.95 31.48 -19.57
N SER A 473 28.18 31.46 -18.27
CA SER A 473 28.22 30.25 -17.47
C SER A 473 27.65 30.55 -16.11
N PHE A 474 26.99 29.59 -15.47
CA PHE A 474 26.57 29.74 -14.09
C PHE A 474 27.22 28.64 -13.23
N THR A 475 27.23 28.85 -11.93
CA THR A 475 27.70 27.88 -10.94
C THR A 475 26.67 27.78 -9.84
N ALA A 476 26.25 26.55 -9.51
CA ALA A 476 25.40 26.31 -8.35
C ALA A 476 26.23 26.42 -7.06
N ILE A 477 25.74 27.20 -6.09
CA ILE A 477 26.43 27.51 -4.83
C ILE A 477 25.89 26.68 -3.67
#